data_AF-A0AAU9PU97-F1
#
_entry.id   AF-A0AAU9PU97-F1
#
_cell.length_a   1.000
_cell.length_b   1.000
_cell.length_c   1.000
_cell.angle_alpha   90.00
_cell.angle_beta   90.00
_cell.angle_gamma   90.00
#
_symmetry.space_group_name_H-M   'P 1'
#
loop_
_entity.id
_entity.type
_entity.pdbx_description
1 polymer ?
#
loop_
_entity_poly.entity_id
_entity_poly.type
_entity_poly.pdbx_seq_one_letter_code
_entity_poly.pdbx_strand_id
1 'polypeptide(L)'
;MRRPTVSVPYTFLVDQRDSRSFVNVVGGRKSASQAISLSCIQEIQDWATNFVLVGEAKSFDLLCNFPSLVDLERYGVCDVKYLGGMIVAVKFKIGNVADMFKANKGICQKWFASLDKYGKNYVHFERVAWIKITSIPPHAWDEGNFNSISGNFGKVLVQLCSFWNRNDISFAKLCILMAYRAKINEELLVLIDGTKFKIGVFEVDNDWVLFKLFIVNHHSDSDEEDDDED
;
A
#
# COMPACT_ATOMS: atom_id res chain seq x y z
N MET A 1 47.47 -39.46 31.66
CA MET A 1 46.22 -38.70 31.51
C MET A 1 45.26 -39.48 30.63
N ARG A 2 44.25 -40.11 31.25
CA ARG A 2 43.25 -40.97 30.61
C ARG A 2 42.00 -40.13 30.33
N ARG A 3 41.45 -40.19 29.10
CA ARG A 3 40.12 -39.64 28.78
C ARG A 3 39.04 -40.61 29.26
N PRO A 4 37.91 -40.15 29.85
CA PRO A 4 36.82 -41.04 30.20
C PRO A 4 36.00 -41.41 28.96
N THR A 5 35.76 -42.71 28.80
CA THR A 5 34.75 -43.31 27.92
C THR A 5 33.36 -43.06 28.52
N VAL A 6 32.48 -42.41 27.76
CA VAL A 6 31.04 -42.35 28.07
C VAL A 6 30.33 -43.27 27.07
N SER A 7 29.75 -44.36 27.57
CA SER A 7 28.89 -45.26 26.82
C SER A 7 27.51 -44.63 26.65
N VAL A 8 27.07 -44.43 25.41
CA VAL A 8 25.69 -44.02 25.10
C VAL A 8 24.88 -45.29 24.82
N PRO A 9 23.74 -45.53 25.49
CA PRO A 9 22.91 -46.69 25.19
C PRO A 9 22.21 -46.51 23.84
N TYR A 10 22.26 -47.57 23.02
CA TYR A 10 21.61 -47.67 21.72
C TYR A 10 20.11 -47.93 21.95
N THR A 11 19.28 -46.90 21.87
CA THR A 11 17.82 -47.05 21.78
C THR A 11 17.45 -47.25 20.31
N PHE A 12 16.87 -48.42 20.02
CA PHE A 12 16.29 -48.74 18.71
C PHE A 12 15.23 -47.68 18.35
N LEU A 13 15.53 -46.86 17.34
CA LEU A 13 14.53 -46.04 16.67
C LEU A 13 13.61 -46.99 15.89
N VAL A 14 12.37 -47.08 16.34
CA VAL A 14 11.29 -47.68 15.54
C VAL A 14 11.14 -46.83 14.29
N ASP A 15 11.48 -47.43 13.15
CA ASP A 15 11.33 -46.88 11.81
C ASP A 15 9.87 -46.51 11.57
N GLN A 16 9.50 -45.25 11.80
CA GLN A 16 8.24 -44.70 11.33
C GLN A 16 8.34 -44.62 9.81
N ARG A 17 7.89 -45.70 9.15
CA ARG A 17 7.70 -45.73 7.70
C ARG A 17 6.87 -44.53 7.30
N ASP A 18 7.54 -43.65 6.57
CA ASP A 18 6.96 -42.51 5.92
C ASP A 18 5.84 -42.96 4.98
N SER A 19 4.59 -42.67 5.37
CA SER A 19 3.35 -43.08 4.68
C SER A 19 3.13 -42.41 3.31
N ARG A 20 4.16 -41.79 2.73
CA ARG A 20 4.05 -41.08 1.45
C ARG A 20 4.02 -42.08 0.30
N SER A 21 2.90 -42.10 -0.43
CA SER A 21 2.81 -42.75 -1.74
C SER A 21 3.87 -42.17 -2.70
N PHE A 22 4.49 -43.03 -3.52
CA PHE A 22 5.44 -42.65 -4.56
C PHE A 22 4.91 -41.52 -5.47
N VAL A 23 3.60 -41.44 -5.67
CA VAL A 23 2.94 -40.36 -6.45
C VAL A 23 3.16 -38.99 -5.81
N ASN A 24 3.18 -38.89 -4.47
CA ASN A 24 3.39 -37.64 -3.74
C ASN A 24 4.84 -37.16 -3.79
N VAL A 25 5.79 -38.07 -4.02
CA VAL A 25 7.21 -37.76 -4.13
C VAL A 25 7.55 -37.31 -5.55
N VAL A 26 6.97 -37.95 -6.57
CA VAL A 26 7.26 -37.67 -7.98
C VAL A 26 6.44 -36.48 -8.53
N GLY A 27 5.23 -36.24 -8.02
CA GLY A 27 4.32 -35.24 -8.57
C GLY A 27 4.64 -33.78 -8.23
N GLY A 28 5.53 -33.53 -7.26
CA GLY A 28 5.68 -32.21 -6.64
C GLY A 28 4.40 -31.78 -5.92
N ARG A 29 4.49 -31.26 -4.70
CA ARG A 29 3.32 -30.69 -4.03
C ARG A 29 2.81 -29.48 -4.83
N LYS A 30 1.84 -29.67 -5.73
CA LYS A 30 0.89 -28.62 -6.05
C LYS A 30 -0.01 -28.48 -4.83
N SER A 31 0.48 -27.79 -3.80
CA SER A 31 -0.34 -27.42 -2.67
C SER A 31 -1.40 -26.48 -3.22
N ALA A 32 -2.60 -26.99 -3.48
CA ALA A 32 -3.75 -26.13 -3.75
C ALA A 32 -3.84 -25.16 -2.57
N SER A 33 -3.77 -23.85 -2.85
CA SER A 33 -3.96 -22.83 -1.83
C SER A 33 -5.34 -23.02 -1.23
N GLN A 34 -5.40 -23.51 0.02
CA GLN A 34 -6.67 -23.65 0.73
C GLN A 34 -7.26 -22.25 0.95
N ALA A 35 -8.51 -22.05 0.54
CA ALA A 35 -9.20 -20.78 0.74
C ALA A 35 -9.38 -20.52 2.24
N ILE A 36 -9.00 -19.32 2.69
CA ILE A 36 -9.24 -18.84 4.04
C ILE A 36 -10.60 -18.14 4.02
N SER A 37 -11.54 -18.62 4.85
CA SER A 37 -12.85 -17.98 5.01
C SER A 37 -12.73 -16.79 5.96
N LEU A 38 -13.26 -15.64 5.56
CA LEU A 38 -13.36 -14.43 6.38
C LEU A 38 -14.82 -14.18 6.74
N SER A 39 -15.06 -13.67 7.95
CA SER A 39 -16.40 -13.25 8.42
C SER A 39 -16.50 -11.72 8.42
N CYS A 40 -17.67 -11.20 8.09
CA CYS A 40 -17.95 -9.78 8.25
C CYS A 40 -18.41 -9.45 9.68
N ILE A 41 -18.06 -8.27 10.17
CA ILE A 41 -18.52 -7.72 11.45
C ILE A 41 -19.66 -6.74 11.17
N GLN A 42 -20.77 -6.87 11.90
CA GLN A 42 -21.99 -6.09 11.64
C GLN A 42 -21.75 -4.58 11.69
N GLU A 43 -21.00 -4.09 12.68
CA GLU A 43 -20.67 -2.67 12.82
C GLU A 43 -19.97 -2.09 11.58
N ILE A 44 -19.01 -2.84 11.00
CA ILE A 44 -18.30 -2.43 9.78
C ILE A 44 -19.24 -2.47 8.57
N GLN A 45 -20.15 -3.45 8.51
CA GLN A 45 -21.16 -3.51 7.46
C GLN A 45 -22.10 -2.31 7.54
N ASP A 46 -22.58 -1.96 8.73
CA ASP A 46 -23.48 -0.81 8.96
C ASP A 46 -22.77 0.52 8.65
N TRP A 47 -21.47 0.61 8.96
CA TRP A 47 -20.64 1.72 8.51
C TRP A 47 -20.66 1.80 6.99
N ALA A 48 -20.42 0.69 6.28
CA ALA A 48 -20.28 0.66 4.83
C ALA A 48 -21.60 0.87 4.07
N THR A 49 -22.75 0.44 4.61
CA THR A 49 -24.03 0.50 3.90
C THR A 49 -24.80 1.81 4.07
N ASN A 50 -24.48 2.59 5.10
CA ASN A 50 -25.24 3.82 5.41
C ASN A 50 -24.50 5.07 4.94
N PHE A 51 -25.05 5.81 3.97
CA PHE A 51 -24.56 7.17 3.62
C PHE A 51 -23.06 7.22 3.27
N VAL A 52 -22.52 6.15 2.68
CA VAL A 52 -21.14 6.10 2.17
C VAL A 52 -21.14 6.27 0.67
N LEU A 53 -20.32 7.20 0.21
CA LEU A 53 -19.94 7.30 -1.19
C LEU A 53 -18.52 6.76 -1.37
N VAL A 54 -18.27 6.09 -2.48
CA VAL A 54 -16.95 5.66 -2.92
C VAL A 54 -16.61 6.44 -4.17
N GLY A 55 -15.45 7.07 -4.17
CA GLY A 55 -15.01 7.84 -5.32
C GLY A 55 -13.55 7.58 -5.67
N GLU A 56 -13.28 7.64 -6.95
CA GLU A 56 -11.92 7.67 -7.50
C GLU A 56 -11.45 9.11 -7.56
N ALA A 57 -10.39 9.43 -6.82
CA ALA A 57 -9.80 10.76 -6.80
C ALA A 57 -9.22 11.11 -8.18
N LYS A 58 -9.48 12.34 -8.63
CA LYS A 58 -9.08 12.80 -9.97
C LYS A 58 -7.56 13.00 -10.12
N SER A 59 -6.85 13.23 -9.02
CA SER A 59 -5.39 13.35 -9.01
C SER A 59 -4.80 12.79 -7.71
N PHE A 60 -3.50 12.48 -7.74
CA PHE A 60 -2.77 11.98 -6.58
C PHE A 60 -2.64 13.03 -5.48
N ASP A 61 -2.50 14.31 -5.84
CA ASP A 61 -2.48 15.40 -4.86
C ASP A 61 -3.82 15.55 -4.13
N LEU A 62 -4.93 15.44 -4.86
CA LEU A 62 -6.26 15.45 -4.25
C LEU A 62 -6.44 14.28 -3.28
N LEU A 63 -5.99 13.09 -3.69
CA LEU A 63 -6.02 11.90 -2.85
C LEU A 63 -5.22 12.09 -1.56
N CYS A 64 -3.98 12.57 -1.65
CA CYS A 64 -3.11 12.81 -0.49
C CYS A 64 -3.68 13.85 0.48
N ASN A 65 -4.42 14.85 -0.01
CA ASN A 65 -4.95 15.95 0.80
C ASN A 65 -6.46 15.81 1.10
N PHE A 66 -7.06 14.67 0.75
CA PHE A 66 -8.51 14.52 0.73
C PHE A 66 -9.20 14.81 2.08
N PRO A 67 -8.71 14.30 3.23
CA PRO A 67 -9.33 14.60 4.53
C PRO A 67 -9.36 16.10 4.82
N SER A 68 -8.24 16.80 4.61
CA SER A 68 -8.14 18.25 4.83
C SER A 68 -9.07 19.05 3.91
N LEU A 69 -9.24 18.62 2.66
CA LEU A 69 -10.16 19.27 1.71
C LEU A 69 -11.62 19.16 2.17
N VAL A 70 -12.00 17.99 2.66
CA VAL A 70 -13.37 17.74 3.12
C VAL A 70 -13.66 18.49 4.43
N ASP A 71 -12.70 18.52 5.35
CA ASP A 71 -12.84 19.25 6.62
C ASP A 71 -12.99 20.76 6.41
N LEU A 72 -12.22 21.33 5.48
CA LEU A 72 -12.28 22.76 5.15
C LEU A 72 -13.65 23.17 4.62
N GLU A 73 -14.26 22.33 3.78
CA GLU A 73 -15.50 22.67 3.08
C GLU A 73 -16.77 22.30 3.86
N ARG A 74 -16.64 21.59 4.99
CA ARG A 74 -17.71 21.31 5.96
C ARG A 74 -18.98 20.64 5.37
N TYR A 75 -18.83 19.74 4.40
CA TYR A 75 -19.95 19.03 3.75
C TYR A 75 -20.68 17.98 4.62
N GLY A 76 -20.63 18.08 5.95
CA GLY A 76 -21.28 17.11 6.84
C GLY A 76 -20.71 15.69 6.75
N VAL A 77 -19.48 15.56 6.24
CA VAL A 77 -18.70 14.32 6.31
C VAL A 77 -18.30 14.07 7.76
N CYS A 78 -18.34 12.81 8.18
CA CYS A 78 -17.91 12.38 9.51
C CYS A 78 -16.76 11.39 9.50
N ASP A 79 -16.51 10.70 8.38
CA ASP A 79 -15.37 9.79 8.27
C ASP A 79 -14.92 9.65 6.82
N VAL A 80 -13.62 9.39 6.64
CA VAL A 80 -12.99 9.16 5.34
C VAL A 80 -12.04 7.98 5.49
N LYS A 81 -12.13 7.02 4.56
CA LYS A 81 -11.24 5.85 4.51
C LYS A 81 -10.60 5.71 3.13
N TYR A 82 -9.30 5.45 3.10
CA TYR A 82 -8.61 5.09 1.87
C TYR A 82 -8.81 3.60 1.59
N LEU A 83 -9.29 3.25 0.40
CA LEU A 83 -9.63 1.87 0.04
C LEU A 83 -8.57 1.19 -0.84
N GLY A 84 -7.49 1.89 -1.19
CA GLY A 84 -6.48 1.43 -2.14
C GLY A 84 -6.53 2.18 -3.47
N GLY A 85 -5.45 2.10 -4.22
CA GLY A 85 -5.28 2.79 -5.51
C GLY A 85 -5.57 4.28 -5.44
N MET A 86 -6.54 4.74 -6.22
CA MET A 86 -7.03 6.12 -6.22
C MET A 86 -8.36 6.28 -5.48
N ILE A 87 -8.77 5.30 -4.67
CA ILE A 87 -10.12 5.21 -4.14
C ILE A 87 -10.21 5.68 -2.69
N VAL A 88 -11.20 6.53 -2.43
CA VAL A 88 -11.62 6.91 -1.07
C VAL A 88 -13.09 6.59 -0.84
N ALA A 89 -13.41 6.19 0.38
CA ALA A 89 -14.77 6.13 0.90
C ALA A 89 -15.01 7.35 1.79
N VAL A 90 -16.15 7.99 1.60
CA VAL A 90 -16.58 9.21 2.28
C VAL A 90 -17.90 8.94 2.96
N LYS A 91 -17.92 8.99 4.29
CA LYS A 91 -19.08 8.75 5.13
C LYS A 91 -19.71 10.09 5.53
N PHE A 92 -21.01 10.20 5.30
CA PHE A 92 -21.78 11.37 5.68
C PHE A 92 -22.61 11.09 6.94
N LYS A 93 -22.87 12.15 7.72
CA LYS A 93 -23.73 12.06 8.91
C LYS A 93 -25.18 11.69 8.56
N ILE A 94 -25.67 12.16 7.42
CA ILE A 94 -27.09 12.04 7.01
C ILE A 94 -27.15 11.72 5.51
N GLY A 95 -28.07 10.83 5.11
CA GLY A 95 -28.22 10.38 3.72
C GLY A 95 -28.54 11.47 2.72
N ASN A 96 -29.42 12.41 3.05
CA ASN A 96 -29.74 13.53 2.17
C ASN A 96 -28.50 14.37 1.83
N VAL A 97 -27.55 14.50 2.76
CA VAL A 97 -26.30 15.24 2.53
C VAL A 97 -25.40 14.48 1.54
N ALA A 98 -25.31 13.15 1.66
CA ALA A 98 -24.58 12.32 0.70
C ALA A 98 -25.18 12.44 -0.72
N ASP A 99 -26.50 12.39 -0.84
CA ASP A 99 -27.18 12.51 -2.13
C ASP A 99 -27.01 13.91 -2.74
N MET A 100 -27.10 14.97 -1.93
CA MET A 100 -26.80 16.35 -2.36
C MET A 100 -25.34 16.53 -2.80
N PHE A 101 -24.39 15.95 -2.06
CA PHE A 101 -22.98 15.97 -2.41
C PHE A 101 -22.74 15.30 -3.76
N LYS A 102 -23.31 14.10 -3.97
CA LYS A 102 -23.23 13.37 -5.25
C LYS A 102 -23.89 14.13 -6.40
N ALA A 103 -24.99 14.85 -6.14
CA ALA A 103 -25.67 15.65 -7.16
C ALA A 103 -24.91 16.94 -7.52
N ASN A 104 -23.99 17.41 -6.68
CA ASN A 104 -23.19 18.60 -6.93
C ASN A 104 -22.09 18.31 -7.96
N LYS A 105 -22.44 18.51 -9.24
CA LYS A 105 -21.52 18.28 -10.37
C LYS A 105 -20.22 19.08 -10.28
N GLY A 106 -20.25 20.30 -9.73
CA GLY A 106 -19.05 21.14 -9.61
C GLY A 106 -17.99 20.51 -8.72
N ILE A 107 -18.39 20.08 -7.51
CA ILE A 107 -17.49 19.40 -6.57
C ILE A 107 -17.09 18.03 -7.12
N CYS A 108 -18.07 17.25 -7.59
CA CYS A 108 -17.84 15.90 -8.08
C CYS A 108 -16.81 15.89 -9.22
N GLN A 109 -16.96 16.76 -10.22
CA GLN A 109 -16.03 16.84 -11.35
C GLN A 109 -14.68 17.45 -10.98
N LYS A 110 -14.61 18.26 -9.91
CA LYS A 110 -13.36 18.84 -9.41
C LYS A 110 -12.53 17.78 -8.67
N TRP A 111 -13.17 16.96 -7.83
CA TRP A 111 -12.46 16.06 -6.91
C TRP A 111 -12.35 14.62 -7.41
N PHE A 112 -13.33 14.16 -8.19
CA PHE A 112 -13.46 12.75 -8.53
C PHE A 112 -13.50 12.50 -10.04
N ALA A 113 -12.91 11.39 -10.46
CA ALA A 113 -13.11 10.79 -11.77
C ALA A 113 -14.44 10.02 -11.81
N SER A 114 -14.78 9.33 -10.71
CA SER A 114 -16.04 8.62 -10.50
C SER A 114 -16.48 8.74 -9.04
N LEU A 115 -17.79 8.75 -8.78
CA LEU A 115 -18.34 8.83 -7.42
C LEU A 115 -19.69 8.12 -7.37
N ASP A 116 -19.78 7.07 -6.54
CA ASP A 116 -20.97 6.24 -6.44
C ASP A 116 -21.29 5.84 -4.99
N LYS A 117 -22.48 5.27 -4.77
CA LYS A 117 -22.84 4.74 -3.44
C LYS A 117 -22.05 3.47 -3.19
N TYR A 118 -21.58 3.26 -1.95
CA TYR A 118 -20.92 2.01 -1.59
C TYR A 118 -21.87 0.83 -1.79
N GLY A 119 -21.40 -0.19 -2.52
CA GLY A 119 -22.14 -1.43 -2.76
C GLY A 119 -21.47 -2.63 -2.08
N LYS A 120 -22.26 -3.60 -1.63
CA LYS A 120 -21.75 -4.82 -0.96
C LYS A 120 -20.80 -5.65 -1.83
N ASN A 121 -20.89 -5.51 -3.15
CA ASN A 121 -20.04 -6.20 -4.12
C ASN A 121 -18.91 -5.30 -4.64
N TYR A 122 -18.51 -4.28 -3.88
CA TYR A 122 -17.39 -3.43 -4.26
C TYR A 122 -16.10 -4.26 -4.25
N VAL A 123 -15.62 -4.59 -5.44
CA VAL A 123 -14.37 -5.30 -5.65
C VAL A 123 -13.50 -4.45 -6.56
N HIS A 124 -12.55 -3.75 -5.96
CA HIS A 124 -11.50 -3.04 -6.68
C HIS A 124 -10.17 -3.41 -6.04
N PHE A 125 -9.16 -3.68 -6.84
CA PHE A 125 -7.81 -3.84 -6.33
C PHE A 125 -6.84 -3.07 -7.20
N GLU A 126 -6.39 -1.97 -6.64
CA GLU A 126 -5.18 -1.29 -7.01
C GLU A 126 -4.47 -0.85 -5.73
N ARG A 127 -3.18 -0.62 -5.81
CA ARG A 127 -2.40 -0.07 -4.71
C ARG A 127 -1.37 0.92 -5.25
N VAL A 128 -1.03 1.85 -4.37
CA VAL A 128 0.08 2.76 -4.57
C VAL A 128 1.33 2.13 -3.97
N ALA A 129 2.42 2.14 -4.72
CA ALA A 129 3.71 1.62 -4.28
C ALA A 129 4.81 2.63 -4.59
N TRP A 130 5.76 2.77 -3.67
CA TRP A 130 7.00 3.50 -3.91
C TRP A 130 8.08 2.52 -4.35
N ILE A 131 8.69 2.78 -5.49
CA ILE A 131 9.79 1.98 -6.03
C ILE A 131 11.09 2.78 -6.07
N LYS A 132 12.21 2.06 -5.98
CA LYS A 132 13.52 2.55 -6.37
C LYS A 132 13.98 1.81 -7.62
N ILE A 133 14.57 2.56 -8.55
CA ILE A 133 15.28 2.04 -9.71
C ILE A 133 16.76 2.33 -9.52
N THR A 134 17.59 1.30 -9.49
CA THR A 134 19.05 1.40 -9.24
C THR A 134 19.87 1.01 -10.46
N SER A 135 21.13 1.43 -10.46
CA SER A 135 22.14 1.06 -11.47
C SER A 135 21.86 1.63 -12.87
N ILE A 136 21.18 2.77 -12.93
CA ILE A 136 20.95 3.50 -14.19
C ILE A 136 22.19 4.35 -14.49
N PRO A 137 22.81 4.20 -15.67
CA PRO A 137 23.92 5.05 -16.07
C PRO A 137 23.53 6.54 -16.09
N PRO A 138 24.41 7.47 -15.68
CA PRO A 138 24.08 8.90 -15.63
C PRO A 138 23.60 9.50 -16.96
N HIS A 139 24.11 9.02 -18.09
CA HIS A 139 23.69 9.49 -19.44
C HIS A 139 22.28 9.04 -19.83
N ALA A 140 21.70 8.07 -19.12
CA ALA A 140 20.32 7.60 -19.32
C ALA A 140 19.37 8.06 -18.21
N TRP A 141 19.82 8.98 -17.34
CA TRP A 141 19.04 9.52 -16.24
C TRP A 141 18.02 10.55 -16.73
N ASP A 142 16.92 10.04 -17.28
CA ASP A 142 15.85 10.85 -17.86
C ASP A 142 14.47 10.35 -17.42
N GLU A 143 13.53 11.28 -17.26
CA GLU A 143 12.15 10.97 -16.84
C GLU A 143 11.42 10.06 -17.83
N GLY A 144 11.68 10.21 -19.13
CA GLY A 144 11.13 9.32 -20.17
C GLY A 144 11.63 7.88 -20.01
N ASN A 145 12.90 7.69 -19.65
CA ASN A 145 13.47 6.38 -19.38
C ASN A 145 12.86 5.75 -18.11
N PHE A 146 12.71 6.54 -17.04
CA PHE A 146 12.08 6.04 -15.81
C PHE A 146 10.60 5.69 -16.00
N ASN A 147 9.87 6.47 -16.80
CA ASN A 147 8.50 6.15 -17.21
C ASN A 147 8.44 4.83 -18.00
N SER A 148 9.37 4.63 -18.93
CA SER A 148 9.44 3.40 -19.74
C SER A 148 9.72 2.16 -18.88
N ILE A 149 10.64 2.27 -17.91
CA ILE A 149 10.96 1.18 -16.98
C ILE A 149 9.77 0.91 -16.04
N SER A 150 9.21 1.96 -15.44
CA SER A 150 8.16 1.84 -14.42
C SER A 150 6.81 1.44 -15.00
N GLY A 151 6.56 1.75 -16.26
CA GLY A 151 5.35 1.36 -16.99
C GLY A 151 5.12 -0.14 -17.05
N ASN A 152 6.17 -0.96 -16.88
CA ASN A 152 6.06 -2.41 -16.77
C ASN A 152 5.35 -2.86 -15.48
N PHE A 153 5.32 -2.00 -14.46
CA PHE A 153 4.79 -2.31 -13.14
C PHE A 153 3.48 -1.59 -12.84
N GLY A 154 3.30 -0.39 -13.38
CA GLY A 154 2.12 0.41 -13.12
C GLY A 154 2.19 1.81 -13.72
N LYS A 155 1.11 2.57 -13.52
CA LYS A 155 1.02 3.97 -13.93
C LYS A 155 1.83 4.83 -12.98
N VAL A 156 2.73 5.65 -13.51
CA VAL A 156 3.51 6.60 -12.72
C VAL A 156 2.59 7.73 -12.20
N LEU A 157 2.61 7.93 -10.88
CA LEU A 157 1.89 8.99 -10.18
C LEU A 157 2.81 10.17 -9.82
N VAL A 158 4.02 9.86 -9.35
CA VAL A 158 5.01 10.88 -8.95
C VAL A 158 6.40 10.41 -9.34
N GLN A 159 7.22 11.32 -9.86
CA GLN A 159 8.63 11.11 -10.14
C GLN A 159 9.49 11.99 -9.26
N LEU A 160 10.34 11.39 -8.44
CA LEU A 160 11.32 12.08 -7.60
C LEU A 160 12.72 11.71 -8.08
N CYS A 161 13.05 12.10 -9.32
CA CYS A 161 14.28 11.71 -10.00
C CYS A 161 14.88 12.82 -10.87
N SER A 162 14.62 14.10 -10.57
CA SER A 162 15.26 15.22 -11.28
C SER A 162 16.79 15.12 -11.17
N PHE A 163 17.47 15.10 -12.31
CA PHE A 163 18.93 15.02 -12.38
C PHE A 163 19.61 16.26 -11.77
N TRP A 164 19.11 17.45 -12.11
CA TRP A 164 19.74 18.72 -11.75
C TRP A 164 19.57 19.12 -10.28
N ASN A 165 18.56 18.57 -9.62
CA ASN A 165 18.20 18.94 -8.25
C ASN A 165 18.64 17.88 -7.21
N ARG A 166 19.55 16.98 -7.59
CA ARG A 166 19.98 15.86 -6.74
C ARG A 166 21.49 15.63 -6.80
N ASN A 167 22.07 15.44 -5.63
CA ASN A 167 23.46 15.00 -5.49
C ASN A 167 23.58 13.47 -5.48
N ASP A 168 22.50 12.76 -5.11
CA ASP A 168 22.45 11.30 -5.12
C ASP A 168 21.63 10.82 -6.32
N ILE A 169 22.35 10.29 -7.31
CA ILE A 169 21.82 9.63 -8.50
C ILE A 169 22.09 8.11 -8.47
N SER A 170 22.25 7.52 -7.27
CA SER A 170 22.36 6.06 -7.15
C SER A 170 21.03 5.34 -7.39
N PHE A 171 19.91 6.05 -7.20
CA PHE A 171 18.57 5.54 -7.48
C PHE A 171 17.56 6.62 -7.87
N ALA A 172 16.67 6.30 -8.80
CA ALA A 172 15.45 7.07 -9.03
C ALA A 172 14.35 6.57 -8.10
N LYS A 173 13.56 7.47 -7.52
CA LYS A 173 12.42 7.11 -6.66
C LYS A 173 11.11 7.53 -7.32
N LEU A 174 10.20 6.58 -7.51
CA LEU A 174 8.92 6.81 -8.18
C LEU A 174 7.77 6.27 -7.34
N CYS A 175 6.63 6.95 -7.42
CA CYS A 175 5.34 6.49 -6.90
C CYS A 175 4.53 5.96 -8.09
N ILE A 176 4.02 4.73 -7.98
CA ILE A 176 3.26 4.08 -9.05
C ILE A 176 1.94 3.52 -8.53
N LEU A 177 0.92 3.56 -9.38
CA LEU A 177 -0.37 2.90 -9.22
C LEU A 177 -0.34 1.56 -9.96
N MET A 178 -0.65 0.47 -9.26
CA MET A 178 -0.59 -0.87 -9.83
C MET A 178 -1.73 -1.77 -9.36
N ALA A 179 -2.06 -2.77 -10.17
CA ALA A 179 -3.05 -3.81 -9.86
C ALA A 179 -2.42 -5.15 -9.42
N TYR A 180 -1.11 -5.17 -9.14
CA TYR A 180 -0.40 -6.38 -8.73
C TYR A 180 -0.26 -6.51 -7.21
N ARG A 181 -0.49 -7.73 -6.70
CA ARG A 181 -0.53 -8.01 -5.25
C ARG A 181 0.85 -8.28 -4.65
N ALA A 182 1.78 -8.85 -5.41
CA ALA A 182 3.10 -9.17 -4.88
C ALA A 182 4.00 -7.93 -4.88
N LYS A 183 4.96 -7.93 -3.95
CA LYS A 183 5.98 -6.89 -3.83
C LYS A 183 6.98 -7.00 -4.99
N ILE A 184 7.32 -5.88 -5.63
CA ILE A 184 8.37 -5.82 -6.65
C ILE A 184 9.72 -5.97 -5.97
N ASN A 185 10.51 -6.89 -6.51
CA ASN A 185 11.92 -7.06 -6.22
C ASN A 185 12.57 -7.79 -7.41
N GLU A 186 12.88 -7.05 -8.46
CA GLU A 186 13.23 -7.58 -9.77
C GLU A 186 14.53 -6.97 -10.31
N GLU A 187 15.24 -7.77 -11.12
CA GLU A 187 16.34 -7.29 -11.97
C GLU A 187 15.85 -7.28 -13.42
N LEU A 188 16.02 -6.14 -14.10
CA LEU A 188 15.64 -5.98 -15.50
C LEU A 188 16.87 -5.80 -16.38
N LEU A 189 16.82 -6.36 -17.59
CA LEU A 189 17.79 -6.09 -18.64
C LEU A 189 17.26 -4.98 -19.55
N VAL A 190 17.94 -3.84 -19.60
CA VAL A 190 17.59 -2.70 -20.45
C VAL A 190 18.63 -2.48 -21.54
N LEU A 191 18.22 -1.92 -22.68
CA LEU A 191 19.12 -1.49 -23.73
C LEU A 191 19.21 0.04 -23.71
N ILE A 192 20.43 0.56 -23.60
CA ILE A 192 20.75 1.98 -23.67
C ILE A 192 21.81 2.14 -24.77
N ASP A 193 21.47 2.87 -25.82
CA ASP A 193 22.35 3.09 -26.99
C ASP A 193 22.97 1.79 -27.55
N GLY A 194 22.14 0.74 -27.67
CA GLY A 194 22.54 -0.57 -28.17
C GLY A 194 23.32 -1.45 -27.16
N THR A 195 23.66 -0.91 -25.99
CA THR A 195 24.38 -1.63 -24.93
C THR A 195 23.41 -2.15 -23.87
N LYS A 196 23.62 -3.39 -23.40
CA LYS A 196 22.78 -4.03 -22.40
C LYS A 196 23.25 -3.71 -20.98
N PHE A 197 22.33 -3.27 -20.13
CA PHE A 197 22.57 -3.00 -18.72
C PHE A 197 21.59 -3.78 -17.85
N LYS A 198 22.05 -4.24 -16.68
CA LYS A 198 21.19 -4.81 -15.65
C LYS A 198 20.86 -3.73 -14.63
N ILE A 199 19.57 -3.56 -14.35
CA ILE A 199 19.06 -2.57 -13.39
C ILE A 199 18.23 -3.28 -12.33
N GLY A 200 18.17 -2.70 -11.13
CA GLY A 200 17.31 -3.19 -10.07
C GLY A 200 16.04 -2.34 -9.98
N VAL A 201 14.90 -2.99 -9.77
CA VAL A 201 13.63 -2.33 -9.43
C VAL A 201 13.06 -3.02 -8.21
N PHE A 202 12.83 -2.27 -7.14
CA PHE A 202 12.27 -2.83 -5.92
C PHE A 202 11.40 -1.84 -5.17
N GLU A 203 10.39 -2.37 -4.50
CA GLU A 203 9.54 -1.59 -3.62
C GLU A 203 10.24 -1.22 -2.33
N VAL A 204 10.10 0.05 -1.95
CA VAL A 204 10.56 0.59 -0.69
C VAL A 204 9.37 0.85 0.22
N ASP A 205 9.39 0.22 1.38
CA ASP A 205 8.46 0.52 2.46
C ASP A 205 8.93 1.82 3.12
N ASN A 206 8.15 2.88 3.03
CA ASN A 206 8.50 4.19 3.61
C ASN A 206 7.53 4.61 4.71
N ASP A 207 6.89 3.66 5.40
CA ASP A 207 5.79 3.95 6.34
C ASP A 207 4.69 4.80 5.69
N TRP A 208 4.53 4.67 4.37
CA TRP A 208 3.63 5.53 3.60
C TRP A 208 2.19 5.15 3.94
N VAL A 209 1.54 6.04 4.69
CA VAL A 209 0.12 6.00 4.97
C VAL A 209 -0.47 7.31 4.45
N LEU A 210 -1.46 7.20 3.57
CA LEU A 210 -2.07 8.33 2.87
C LEU A 210 -2.71 9.33 3.86
N PHE A 211 -3.35 8.82 4.91
CA PHE A 211 -3.94 9.62 5.98
C PHE A 211 -3.16 9.36 7.26
N LYS A 212 -2.30 10.29 7.66
CA LYS A 212 -1.57 10.19 8.92
C LYS A 212 -2.57 10.04 10.07
N LEU A 213 -2.41 9.01 10.89
CA LEU A 213 -3.16 8.89 12.13
C LEU A 213 -2.78 10.08 13.02
N PHE A 214 -3.76 10.90 13.42
CA PHE A 214 -3.55 11.78 14.55
C PHE A 214 -3.41 10.87 15.78
N ILE A 215 -2.17 10.63 16.21
CA ILE A 215 -1.92 10.10 17.55
C ILE A 215 -2.37 11.22 18.49
N VAL A 216 -3.47 10.99 19.21
CA VAL A 216 -3.87 11.86 20.32
C VAL A 216 -2.79 11.70 21.38
N ASN A 217 -1.82 12.61 21.41
CA ASN A 217 -0.96 12.75 22.57
C ASN A 217 -1.86 13.23 23.70
N HIS A 218 -2.24 12.33 24.60
CA HIS A 218 -2.65 12.70 25.95
C HIS A 218 -1.43 13.30 26.66
N HIS A 219 -1.07 14.54 26.32
CA HIS A 219 -0.39 15.39 27.28
C HIS A 219 -1.45 15.78 28.30
N SER A 220 -1.46 15.03 29.41
CA SER A 220 -1.98 15.57 30.65
C SER A 220 -1.10 16.76 30.99
N ASP A 221 -1.58 17.96 30.71
CA ASP A 221 -1.09 19.16 31.38
C ASP A 221 -1.39 18.96 32.86
N SER A 222 -0.38 18.53 33.61
CA SER A 222 -0.36 18.72 35.05
C SER A 222 0.09 20.16 35.27
N ASP A 223 -0.86 21.03 35.54
CA ASP A 223 -0.59 22.35 36.09
C ASP A 223 0.10 22.14 37.46
N GLU A 224 1.40 22.37 37.51
CA GLU A 224 2.10 22.64 38.77
C GLU A 224 1.90 24.14 39.04
N GLU A 225 0.96 24.44 39.94
CA GLU A 225 0.85 25.75 40.56
C GLU A 225 2.04 25.91 41.53
N ASP A 226 3.00 26.77 41.17
CA ASP A 226 4.02 27.25 42.10
C ASP A 226 3.35 28.24 43.07
N ASP A 227 3.12 27.78 44.31
CA ASP A 227 2.81 28.62 45.46
C ASP A 227 4.08 29.39 45.87
N ASP A 228 4.17 30.66 45.48
CA ASP A 228 5.06 31.65 46.10
C ASP A 228 4.42 32.11 47.43
N GLU A 229 4.97 31.66 48.57
CA GLU A 229 4.76 32.30 49.88
C GLU A 229 6.04 33.01 50.37
N ASP A 230 5.82 34.18 50.97
CA ASP A 230 6.75 35.25 51.41
C ASP A 230 7.97 34.84 52.28
#